data_AF-A0A0A3I8P3-F1
#
_entry.id   AF-A0A0A3I8P3-F1
#
_cell.length_a   1.000
_cell.length_b   1.000
_cell.length_c   1.000
_cell.angle_alpha   90.00
_cell.angle_beta   90.00
_cell.angle_gamma   90.00
#
_symmetry.space_group_name_H-M   'P 1'
#
loop_
_entity.id
_entity.type
_entity.pdbx_description
1 polymer ?
#
loop_
_entity_poly.entity_id
_entity_poly.type
_entity_poly.pdbx_seq_one_letter_code
_entity_poly.pdbx_strand_id
1 'polypeptide(L)'
;MTRAVGTVVRGLRGPIINNGDNIEQIVVDTVLNAAKTEGFSIEDRDIVTITESIVARAQGNYATIDDIATDVKAKFGDETVGVIFPILSRNRFANCLRGIAKGSKRIVLMLSYPSDEVGNHLVDIDELDVKGVNPWTDVLTETQFREYFGYNKHTFTGVDYIDYYKSLVEAEGATCEVIFSNNPKTILDYTKSVLTCDIHSRFRTKRILTNNGAEKVYGLDNILSQSINGSGFNEEYGLLGSNKATEDSVKLFPNNCQPIVDGIQAKLKEVTGKTVEVMVYGDGAFKDPVGKIWELADPVVSPAYTQGLDGTPNEVKLKYLADNNFSHLRGEDLKQAISEFIQNKDEDLVGSMESQGTTPRRLTDLIGSLSDLTSGSGDKGTPMVYIQGYFDNYTK
;
A
#
# COMPACT_ATOMS: atom_id res chain seq x y z
N MET A 1 3.64 -27.51 28.92
CA MET A 1 3.64 -26.27 28.13
C MET A 1 4.29 -25.21 28.99
N THR A 2 5.47 -24.73 28.62
CA THR A 2 6.27 -23.80 29.42
C THR A 2 6.00 -22.33 29.04
N ARG A 3 5.50 -22.07 27.83
CA ARG A 3 5.07 -20.74 27.37
C ARG A 3 3.57 -20.72 27.12
N ALA A 4 2.86 -19.73 27.69
CA ALA A 4 1.41 -19.58 27.58
C ALA A 4 0.98 -18.49 26.58
N VAL A 5 1.92 -17.67 26.13
CA VAL A 5 1.67 -16.54 25.21
C VAL A 5 2.41 -16.82 23.90
N GLY A 6 1.71 -16.77 22.78
CA GLY A 6 2.31 -16.90 21.44
C GLY A 6 2.96 -15.60 20.97
N THR A 7 2.59 -15.14 19.78
CA THR A 7 3.08 -13.89 19.19
C THR A 7 2.65 -12.68 20.02
N VAL A 8 3.60 -11.78 20.29
CA VAL A 8 3.35 -10.51 20.97
C VAL A 8 3.74 -9.36 20.05
N VAL A 9 2.86 -8.38 19.93
CA VAL A 9 3.04 -7.22 19.05
C VAL A 9 3.03 -5.94 19.88
N ARG A 10 4.05 -5.11 19.70
CA ARG A 10 4.25 -3.88 20.48
C ARG A 10 4.47 -2.69 19.56
N GLY A 11 3.57 -1.72 19.59
CA GLY A 11 3.81 -0.40 18.98
C GLY A 11 4.83 0.38 19.81
N LEU A 12 5.97 0.71 19.23
CA LEU A 12 7.06 1.39 19.92
C LEU A 12 6.94 2.89 19.76
N ARG A 13 6.93 3.62 20.88
CA ARG A 13 6.90 5.09 20.85
C ARG A 13 8.25 5.63 20.36
N GLY A 14 8.22 6.35 19.23
CA GLY A 14 9.40 6.94 18.59
C GLY A 14 9.44 8.46 18.72
N PRO A 15 10.60 9.09 18.44
CA PRO A 15 10.70 10.54 18.34
C PRO A 15 10.03 11.05 17.06
N ILE A 16 9.84 12.38 16.99
CA ILE A 16 9.45 13.04 15.74
C ILE A 16 10.63 12.98 14.77
N ILE A 17 10.39 12.40 13.59
CA ILE A 17 11.40 12.24 12.55
C ILE A 17 11.40 13.43 11.58
N ASN A 18 12.60 13.96 11.33
CA ASN A 18 12.88 15.09 10.48
C ASN A 18 13.76 14.69 9.29
N ASN A 19 13.83 15.57 8.29
CA ASN A 19 14.70 15.41 7.14
C ASN A 19 16.17 15.35 7.56
N GLY A 20 16.90 14.35 7.06
CA GLY A 20 18.31 14.11 7.34
C GLY A 20 18.59 13.31 8.60
N ASP A 21 17.56 12.91 9.35
CA ASP A 21 17.72 12.09 10.54
C ASP A 21 18.29 10.71 10.18
N ASN A 22 19.17 10.19 11.04
CA ASN A 22 19.71 8.84 10.91
C ASN A 22 18.67 7.81 11.36
N ILE A 23 17.77 7.44 10.44
CA ILE A 23 16.64 6.56 10.74
C ILE A 23 17.08 5.21 11.30
N GLU A 24 18.21 4.68 10.84
CA GLU A 24 18.72 3.40 11.32
C GLU A 24 19.09 3.47 12.80
N GLN A 25 19.80 4.52 13.22
CA GLN A 25 20.18 4.70 14.62
C GLN A 25 18.95 4.94 15.50
N ILE A 26 18.00 5.74 15.03
CA ILE A 26 16.77 6.03 15.79
C ILE A 26 15.97 4.75 16.03
N VAL A 27 15.85 3.86 15.03
CA VAL A 27 15.16 2.58 15.19
C VAL A 27 15.88 1.70 16.20
N VAL A 28 17.21 1.58 16.11
CA VAL A 28 18.03 0.80 17.04
C VAL A 28 17.84 1.30 18.48
N ASP A 29 17.99 2.60 18.70
CA ASP A 29 17.85 3.22 20.02
C ASP A 29 16.43 3.03 20.58
N THR A 30 15.41 3.16 19.73
CA THR A 30 14.00 2.97 20.11
C THR A 30 13.73 1.54 20.55
N VAL A 31 14.20 0.54 19.79
CA VAL A 31 14.05 -0.88 20.12
C VAL A 31 14.75 -1.24 21.42
N LEU A 32 16.01 -0.82 21.59
CA LEU A 32 16.79 -1.11 22.80
C LEU A 32 16.20 -0.44 24.03
N ASN A 33 15.76 0.82 23.90
CA ASN A 33 15.10 1.54 24.99
C ASN A 33 13.78 0.89 25.39
N ALA A 34 12.96 0.48 24.41
CA ALA A 34 11.70 -0.22 24.67
C ALA A 34 11.92 -1.56 25.38
N ALA A 35 12.86 -2.39 24.88
CA ALA A 35 13.21 -3.67 25.50
C ALA A 35 13.64 -3.49 26.96
N LYS A 36 14.50 -2.50 27.23
CA LYS A 36 14.96 -2.18 28.59
C LYS A 36 13.84 -1.66 29.49
N THR A 37 13.00 -0.76 28.98
CA THR A 37 11.99 -0.06 29.80
C THR A 37 10.79 -0.93 30.10
N GLU A 38 10.32 -1.69 29.12
CA GLU A 38 9.16 -2.57 29.22
C GLU A 38 9.52 -3.99 29.67
N GLY A 39 10.82 -4.30 29.77
CA GLY A 39 11.32 -5.54 30.36
C GLY A 39 11.10 -6.79 29.50
N PHE A 40 11.32 -6.72 28.18
CA PHE A 40 11.31 -7.88 27.30
C PHE A 40 12.70 -8.14 26.71
N SER A 41 13.03 -9.41 26.46
CA SER A 41 14.25 -9.78 25.75
C SER A 41 14.05 -9.69 24.24
N ILE A 42 15.12 -9.32 23.55
CA ILE A 42 15.23 -9.40 22.10
C ILE A 42 15.77 -10.78 21.77
N GLU A 43 15.09 -11.50 20.86
CA GLU A 43 15.50 -12.84 20.44
C GLU A 43 15.80 -12.93 18.94
N ASP A 44 16.48 -14.01 18.56
CA ASP A 44 16.67 -14.32 17.14
C ASP A 44 15.31 -14.55 16.49
N ARG A 45 15.14 -14.06 15.25
CA ARG A 45 13.90 -14.12 14.44
C ARG A 45 12.75 -13.25 14.94
N ASP A 46 12.93 -12.45 15.99
CA ASP A 46 12.00 -11.36 16.29
C ASP A 46 12.04 -10.33 15.15
N ILE A 47 10.98 -9.55 15.00
CA ILE A 47 10.78 -8.68 13.84
C ILE A 47 10.63 -7.22 14.28
N VAL A 48 11.37 -6.33 13.64
CA VAL A 48 11.22 -4.88 13.76
C VAL A 48 10.62 -4.35 12.45
N THR A 49 9.48 -3.69 12.52
CA THR A 49 8.89 -3.04 11.34
C THR A 49 8.84 -1.53 11.52
N ILE A 50 9.01 -0.81 10.42
CA ILE A 50 9.14 0.66 10.40
C ILE A 50 8.19 1.19 9.33
N THR A 51 7.34 2.16 9.65
CA THR A 51 6.42 2.69 8.62
C THR A 51 7.22 3.37 7.50
N GLU A 52 6.76 3.23 6.25
CA GLU A 52 7.27 3.95 5.08
C GLU A 52 7.43 5.43 5.40
N SER A 53 6.46 5.95 6.16
CA SER A 53 6.24 7.37 6.31
C SER A 53 7.39 8.08 6.99
N ILE A 54 8.00 7.42 7.98
CA ILE A 54 9.15 7.97 8.70
C ILE A 54 10.46 7.76 7.94
N VAL A 55 10.56 6.71 7.14
CA VAL A 55 11.71 6.48 6.25
C VAL A 55 11.75 7.57 5.19
N ALA A 56 10.62 7.84 4.52
CA ALA A 56 10.49 8.90 3.53
C ALA A 56 10.77 10.29 4.12
N ARG A 57 10.33 10.53 5.37
CA ARG A 57 10.63 11.77 6.11
C ARG A 57 12.12 11.94 6.36
N ALA A 58 12.79 10.91 6.88
CA ALA A 58 14.23 10.93 7.13
C ALA A 58 15.04 11.15 5.85
N GLN A 59 14.58 10.57 4.74
CA GLN A 59 15.19 10.77 3.42
C GLN A 59 14.99 12.18 2.84
N GLY A 60 14.05 12.98 3.40
CA GLY A 60 13.67 14.24 2.77
C GLY A 60 12.98 14.04 1.42
N ASN A 61 12.28 12.92 1.23
CA ASN A 61 11.73 12.55 -0.08
C ASN A 61 10.45 13.34 -0.41
N TYR A 62 10.62 14.62 -0.77
CA TYR A 62 9.54 15.56 -1.05
C TYR A 62 9.66 16.16 -2.45
N ALA A 63 8.53 16.46 -3.06
CA ALA A 63 8.48 17.20 -4.31
C ALA A 63 7.34 18.22 -4.30
N THR A 64 7.52 19.31 -5.04
CA THR A 64 6.50 20.34 -5.20
C THR A 64 5.55 19.99 -6.35
N ILE A 65 4.40 20.66 -6.38
CA ILE A 65 3.49 20.63 -7.53
C ILE A 65 4.19 21.08 -8.83
N ASP A 66 5.15 22.00 -8.74
CA ASP A 66 5.92 22.48 -9.89
C ASP A 66 6.89 21.43 -10.44
N ASP A 67 7.46 20.59 -9.58
CA ASP A 67 8.32 19.48 -10.01
C ASP A 67 7.50 18.43 -10.77
N ILE A 68 6.31 18.10 -10.25
CA ILE A 68 5.34 17.21 -10.92
C ILE A 68 4.95 17.80 -12.28
N ALA A 69 4.59 19.09 -12.31
CA ALA A 69 4.19 19.79 -13.52
C ALA A 69 5.30 19.79 -14.58
N THR A 70 6.54 20.03 -14.16
CA THR A 70 7.73 19.99 -15.02
C THR A 70 7.89 18.63 -15.67
N ASP A 71 7.75 17.56 -14.89
CA ASP A 71 7.91 16.19 -15.39
C ASP A 71 6.76 15.75 -16.31
N VAL A 72 5.53 16.09 -15.94
CA VAL A 72 4.34 15.88 -16.79
C VAL A 72 4.49 16.63 -18.10
N LYS A 73 4.97 17.87 -18.07
CA LYS A 73 5.20 18.68 -19.27
C LYS A 73 6.25 18.06 -20.17
N ALA A 74 7.35 17.57 -19.61
CA ALA A 74 8.41 16.92 -20.37
C ALA A 74 7.92 15.65 -21.08
N LYS A 75 7.01 14.90 -20.45
CA LYS A 75 6.46 13.64 -20.98
C LYS A 75 5.35 13.84 -22.01
N PHE A 76 4.44 14.78 -21.78
CA PHE A 76 3.22 14.93 -22.59
C PHE A 76 3.25 16.14 -23.53
N GLY A 77 4.03 17.18 -23.23
CA GLY A 77 4.10 18.39 -24.03
C GLY A 77 2.82 19.23 -23.95
N ASP A 78 2.23 19.56 -25.11
CA ASP A 78 1.02 20.38 -25.23
C ASP A 78 -0.24 19.57 -25.60
N GLU A 79 -0.13 18.25 -25.63
CA GLU A 79 -1.23 17.36 -26.00
C GLU A 79 -2.33 17.31 -24.94
N THR A 80 -3.50 16.83 -25.35
CA THR A 80 -4.57 16.49 -24.40
C THR A 80 -4.17 15.24 -23.62
N VAL A 81 -4.18 15.31 -22.29
CA VAL A 81 -3.79 14.20 -21.43
C VAL A 81 -5.04 13.50 -20.89
N GLY A 82 -5.16 12.20 -21.16
CA GLY A 82 -6.18 11.36 -20.56
C GLY A 82 -5.70 10.91 -19.19
N VAL A 83 -6.31 11.41 -18.12
CA VAL A 83 -5.98 11.03 -16.73
C VAL A 83 -7.02 10.01 -16.28
N ILE A 84 -6.61 8.76 -16.06
CA ILE A 84 -7.56 7.66 -15.88
C ILE A 84 -7.36 6.94 -14.54
N PHE A 85 -8.48 6.49 -13.98
CA PHE A 85 -8.55 5.63 -12.79
C PHE A 85 -7.81 6.16 -11.55
N PRO A 86 -7.88 7.46 -11.23
CA PRO A 86 -7.32 7.93 -9.97
C PRO A 86 -8.13 7.41 -8.79
N ILE A 87 -7.45 7.20 -7.66
CA ILE A 87 -8.13 7.01 -6.39
C ILE A 87 -8.79 8.32 -5.92
N LEU A 88 -9.92 8.21 -5.23
CA LEU A 88 -10.71 9.33 -4.73
C LEU A 88 -10.23 9.75 -3.34
N SER A 89 -9.18 10.55 -3.30
CA SER A 89 -8.51 10.96 -2.07
C SER A 89 -7.94 12.37 -2.14
N ARG A 90 -8.38 13.21 -1.21
CA ARG A 90 -7.77 14.53 -0.97
C ARG A 90 -6.30 14.41 -0.56
N ASN A 91 -5.94 13.35 0.17
CA ASN A 91 -4.61 13.18 0.73
C ASN A 91 -3.63 12.57 -0.29
N ARG A 92 -4.07 11.58 -1.07
CA ARG A 92 -3.19 10.82 -1.97
C ARG A 92 -3.13 11.39 -3.39
N PHE A 93 -4.19 12.05 -3.87
CA PHE A 93 -4.27 12.43 -5.29
C PHE A 93 -4.44 13.92 -5.57
N ALA A 94 -4.98 14.73 -4.66
CA ALA A 94 -5.27 16.15 -4.95
C ALA A 94 -4.03 16.94 -5.43
N ASN A 95 -2.91 16.87 -4.69
CA ASN A 95 -1.69 17.58 -5.10
C ASN A 95 -1.04 16.96 -6.34
N CYS A 96 -1.13 15.65 -6.52
CA CYS A 96 -0.71 14.99 -7.76
C CYS A 96 -1.50 15.52 -8.96
N LEU A 97 -2.83 15.60 -8.85
CA LEU A 97 -3.71 16.13 -9.89
C LEU A 97 -3.42 17.60 -10.20
N ARG A 98 -3.17 18.43 -9.17
CA ARG A 98 -2.76 19.82 -9.38
C ARG A 98 -1.47 19.91 -10.18
N GLY A 99 -0.47 19.09 -9.86
CA GLY A 99 0.79 19.03 -10.63
C GLY A 99 0.57 18.57 -12.08
N ILE A 100 -0.25 17.54 -12.27
CA ILE A 100 -0.62 17.03 -13.60
C ILE A 100 -1.35 18.11 -14.41
N ALA A 101 -2.31 18.80 -13.80
CA ALA A 101 -3.06 19.89 -14.41
C ALA A 101 -2.16 21.06 -14.81
N LYS A 102 -1.28 21.50 -13.91
CA LYS A 102 -0.33 22.58 -14.17
C LYS A 102 0.66 22.25 -15.29
N GLY A 103 1.03 20.97 -15.43
CA GLY A 103 1.87 20.48 -16.54
C GLY A 103 1.14 20.29 -17.87
N SER A 104 -0.19 20.42 -17.89
CA SER A 104 -1.06 20.08 -19.03
C SER A 104 -1.89 21.29 -19.49
N LYS A 105 -2.39 21.27 -20.74
CA LYS A 105 -3.33 22.30 -21.25
C LYS A 105 -4.79 21.85 -21.19
N ARG A 106 -5.03 20.57 -21.49
CA ARG A 106 -6.35 19.94 -21.48
C ARG A 106 -6.25 18.55 -20.88
N ILE A 107 -7.15 18.25 -19.96
CA ILE A 107 -7.29 16.95 -19.31
C ILE A 107 -8.65 16.37 -19.65
N VAL A 108 -8.66 15.10 -20.02
CA VAL A 108 -9.87 14.27 -19.99
C VAL A 108 -9.74 13.35 -18.79
N LEU A 109 -10.53 13.60 -17.75
CA LEU A 109 -10.52 12.87 -16.50
C LEU A 109 -11.53 11.72 -16.59
N MET A 110 -11.04 10.47 -16.63
CA MET A 110 -11.87 9.28 -16.66
C MET A 110 -11.89 8.60 -15.29
N LEU A 111 -13.05 8.62 -14.65
CA LEU A 111 -13.26 8.00 -13.34
C LEU A 111 -13.90 6.61 -13.49
N SER A 112 -13.40 5.65 -12.71
CA SER A 112 -14.06 4.35 -12.52
C SER A 112 -15.34 4.53 -11.70
N TYR A 113 -16.33 3.68 -11.92
CA TYR A 113 -17.59 3.69 -11.17
C TYR A 113 -18.15 2.27 -11.00
N PRO A 114 -18.81 1.91 -9.88
CA PRO A 114 -19.29 2.81 -8.82
C PRO A 114 -18.19 3.33 -7.88
N SER A 115 -17.01 2.69 -7.88
CA SER A 115 -15.88 3.05 -7.02
C SER A 115 -14.54 3.07 -7.77
N ASP A 116 -13.52 3.66 -7.15
CA ASP A 116 -12.12 3.51 -7.59
C ASP A 116 -11.57 2.10 -7.29
N GLU A 117 -10.28 1.88 -7.62
CA GLU A 117 -9.58 0.60 -7.43
C GLU A 117 -9.58 0.10 -5.97
N VAL A 118 -9.45 1.03 -5.01
CA VAL A 118 -9.41 0.68 -3.59
C VAL A 118 -10.80 0.66 -2.96
N GLY A 119 -11.85 1.07 -3.68
CA GLY A 119 -13.23 0.98 -3.23
C GLY A 119 -13.79 2.28 -2.65
N ASN A 120 -13.17 3.45 -2.87
CA ASN A 120 -13.84 4.72 -2.57
C ASN A 120 -14.98 4.92 -3.56
N HIS A 121 -16.20 5.09 -3.05
CA HIS A 121 -17.41 5.13 -3.86
C HIS A 121 -17.68 6.54 -4.39
N LEU A 122 -18.01 6.64 -5.68
CA LEU A 122 -18.71 7.80 -6.23
C LEU A 122 -20.22 7.68 -6.00
N VAL A 123 -20.75 6.47 -6.14
CA VAL A 123 -22.17 6.12 -6.01
C VAL A 123 -22.30 4.77 -5.35
N ASP A 124 -23.47 4.50 -4.76
CA ASP A 124 -23.79 3.17 -4.27
C ASP A 124 -23.93 2.19 -5.46
N ILE A 125 -23.47 0.96 -5.29
CA ILE A 125 -23.63 -0.08 -6.31
C ILE A 125 -25.10 -0.41 -6.54
N ASP A 126 -25.94 -0.34 -5.50
CA ASP A 126 -27.38 -0.61 -5.61
C ASP A 126 -28.08 0.48 -6.45
N GLU A 127 -27.55 1.71 -6.48
CA GLU A 127 -28.08 2.76 -7.36
C GLU A 127 -27.87 2.44 -8.84
N LEU A 128 -26.80 1.73 -9.20
CA LEU A 128 -26.59 1.28 -10.58
C LEU A 128 -27.71 0.34 -11.03
N ASP A 129 -28.07 -0.63 -10.18
CA ASP A 129 -29.12 -1.61 -10.46
C ASP A 129 -30.49 -0.93 -10.58
N VAL A 130 -30.81 -0.02 -9.67
CA VAL A 130 -32.08 0.74 -9.68
C VAL A 130 -32.21 1.60 -10.94
N LYS A 131 -31.10 2.16 -11.43
CA LYS A 131 -31.08 3.02 -12.61
C LYS A 131 -30.85 2.26 -13.92
N GLY A 132 -30.57 0.95 -13.85
CA GLY A 132 -30.28 0.12 -15.01
C GLY A 132 -28.97 0.48 -15.72
N VAL A 133 -28.00 1.05 -14.99
CA VAL A 133 -26.69 1.45 -15.53
C VAL A 133 -25.72 0.29 -15.36
N ASN A 134 -25.08 -0.15 -16.45
CA ASN A 134 -24.11 -1.24 -16.42
C ASN A 134 -22.67 -0.71 -16.39
N PRO A 135 -21.96 -0.82 -15.24
CA PRO A 135 -20.63 -0.26 -15.09
C PRO A 135 -19.55 -0.94 -15.96
N TRP A 136 -19.86 -2.09 -16.56
CA TRP A 136 -18.92 -2.83 -17.42
C TRP A 136 -18.97 -2.41 -18.89
N THR A 137 -20.10 -1.84 -19.32
CA THR A 137 -20.34 -1.52 -20.75
C THR A 137 -20.65 -0.07 -20.98
N ASP A 138 -21.29 0.60 -20.03
CA ASP A 138 -21.81 1.93 -20.24
C ASP A 138 -20.69 2.95 -20.04
N VAL A 139 -20.68 3.95 -20.92
CA VAL A 139 -19.79 5.11 -20.83
C VAL A 139 -20.68 6.31 -20.59
N LEU A 140 -20.42 7.04 -19.51
CA LEU A 140 -21.22 8.20 -19.13
C LEU A 140 -20.39 9.47 -19.26
N THR A 141 -21.02 10.52 -19.75
CA THR A 141 -20.54 11.90 -19.57
C THR A 141 -20.87 12.40 -18.17
N GLU A 142 -20.23 13.48 -17.73
CA GLU A 142 -20.60 14.19 -16.49
C GLU A 142 -22.10 14.48 -16.40
N THR A 143 -22.70 15.06 -17.45
CA THR A 143 -24.14 15.36 -17.47
C THR A 143 -24.99 14.12 -17.25
N GLN A 144 -24.72 13.03 -17.98
CA GLN A 144 -25.46 11.78 -17.82
C GLN A 144 -25.29 11.17 -16.43
N PHE A 145 -24.07 11.19 -15.89
CA PHE A 145 -23.81 10.72 -14.54
C PHE A 145 -24.61 11.53 -13.51
N ARG A 146 -24.63 12.86 -13.62
CA ARG A 146 -25.41 13.75 -12.76
C ARG A 146 -26.92 13.56 -12.92
N GLU A 147 -27.41 13.24 -14.11
CA GLU A 147 -28.82 12.92 -14.34
C GLU A 147 -29.24 11.62 -13.66
N TYR A 148 -28.39 10.59 -13.70
CA TYR A 148 -28.67 9.31 -13.05
C TYR A 148 -28.59 9.39 -11.52
N PHE A 149 -27.52 10.02 -11.00
CA PHE A 149 -27.10 9.88 -9.61
C PHE A 149 -27.07 11.21 -8.82
N GLY A 150 -27.14 12.36 -9.50
CA GLY A 150 -27.08 13.67 -8.85
C GLY A 150 -25.68 14.03 -8.31
N TYR A 151 -25.67 14.76 -7.19
CA TYR A 151 -24.45 15.28 -6.55
C TYR A 151 -24.15 14.51 -5.26
N ASN A 152 -23.64 13.30 -5.44
CA ASN A 152 -23.31 12.41 -4.35
C ASN A 152 -21.98 12.80 -3.70
N LYS A 153 -21.96 12.74 -2.36
CA LYS A 153 -20.78 13.01 -1.54
C LYS A 153 -20.26 11.71 -0.97
N HIS A 154 -18.94 11.56 -0.98
CA HIS A 154 -18.29 10.39 -0.41
C HIS A 154 -18.61 10.25 1.09
N THR A 155 -19.04 9.04 1.50
CA THR A 155 -19.61 8.74 2.82
C THR A 155 -18.74 9.22 3.99
N PHE A 156 -17.42 9.06 3.90
CA PHE A 156 -16.50 9.41 4.99
C PHE A 156 -15.98 10.84 4.95
N THR A 157 -15.88 11.46 3.77
CA THR A 157 -15.23 12.76 3.62
C THR A 157 -16.21 13.90 3.38
N GLY A 158 -17.45 13.59 2.96
CA GLY A 158 -18.45 14.57 2.58
C GLY A 158 -18.11 15.33 1.29
N VAL A 159 -17.15 14.85 0.50
CA VAL A 159 -16.65 15.49 -0.72
C VAL A 159 -17.34 14.89 -1.94
N ASP A 160 -17.82 15.76 -2.84
CA ASP A 160 -18.14 15.38 -4.22
C ASP A 160 -16.83 15.38 -5.01
N TYR A 161 -16.26 14.19 -5.26
CA TYR A 161 -14.94 14.07 -5.88
C TYR A 161 -14.92 14.47 -7.36
N ILE A 162 -16.07 14.41 -8.05
CA ILE A 162 -16.17 14.82 -9.45
C ILE A 162 -15.98 16.34 -9.53
N ASP A 163 -16.76 17.10 -8.75
CA ASP A 163 -16.65 18.56 -8.71
C ASP A 163 -15.31 19.00 -8.12
N TYR A 164 -14.85 18.32 -7.07
CA TYR A 164 -13.59 18.62 -6.43
C TYR A 164 -12.41 18.48 -7.40
N TYR A 165 -12.27 17.33 -8.08
CA TYR A 165 -11.17 17.13 -9.02
C TYR A 165 -11.24 18.05 -10.22
N LYS A 166 -12.43 18.28 -10.77
CA LYS A 166 -12.63 19.25 -11.85
C LYS A 166 -12.17 20.64 -11.45
N SER A 167 -12.57 21.10 -10.26
CA SER A 167 -12.17 22.41 -9.73
C SER A 167 -10.66 22.55 -9.53
N LEU A 168 -9.96 21.48 -9.11
CA LEU A 168 -8.51 21.49 -8.96
C LEU A 168 -7.80 21.65 -10.31
N VAL A 169 -8.29 20.95 -11.35
CA VAL A 169 -7.72 21.03 -12.70
C VAL A 169 -7.89 22.44 -13.27
N GLU A 170 -9.10 22.99 -13.17
CA GLU A 170 -9.43 24.33 -13.67
C GLU A 170 -8.67 25.44 -12.92
N ALA A 171 -8.47 25.29 -11.61
CA ALA A 171 -7.70 26.24 -10.79
C ALA A 171 -6.21 26.33 -11.21
N GLU A 172 -5.63 25.27 -11.75
CA GLU A 172 -4.25 25.26 -12.27
C GLU A 172 -4.18 25.69 -13.75
N GLY A 173 -5.30 26.12 -14.34
CA GLY A 173 -5.37 26.71 -15.69
C GLY A 173 -5.57 25.71 -16.83
N ALA A 174 -5.75 24.42 -16.54
CA ALA A 174 -6.08 23.41 -17.54
C ALA A 174 -7.60 23.27 -17.71
N THR A 175 -8.03 22.96 -18.92
CA THR A 175 -9.44 22.57 -19.17
C THR A 175 -9.68 21.13 -18.73
N CYS A 176 -10.86 20.84 -18.18
CA CYS A 176 -11.21 19.51 -17.68
C CYS A 176 -12.53 19.01 -18.29
N GLU A 177 -12.48 17.84 -18.94
CA GLU A 177 -13.65 17.09 -19.38
C GLU A 177 -13.74 15.80 -18.56
N VAL A 178 -14.88 15.56 -17.89
CA VAL A 178 -15.06 14.37 -17.05
C VAL A 178 -15.93 13.34 -17.74
N ILE A 179 -15.45 12.09 -17.77
CA ILE A 179 -16.17 10.92 -18.28
C ILE A 179 -16.04 9.74 -17.31
N PHE A 180 -16.92 8.74 -17.46
CA PHE A 180 -16.96 7.56 -16.59
C PHE A 180 -16.96 6.29 -17.43
N SER A 181 -16.04 5.38 -17.11
CA SER A 181 -15.89 4.07 -17.75
C SER A 181 -14.99 3.20 -16.89
N ASN A 182 -15.23 1.90 -16.84
CA ASN A 182 -14.29 0.94 -16.26
C ASN A 182 -13.39 0.26 -17.30
N ASN A 183 -13.53 0.64 -18.57
CA ASN A 183 -12.73 0.13 -19.67
C ASN A 183 -11.67 1.16 -20.06
N PRO A 184 -10.36 0.91 -19.86
CA PRO A 184 -9.33 1.89 -20.15
C PRO A 184 -9.29 2.32 -21.61
N LYS A 185 -9.78 1.48 -22.54
CA LYS A 185 -9.79 1.82 -23.98
C LYS A 185 -10.69 3.01 -24.31
N THR A 186 -11.70 3.30 -23.48
CA THR A 186 -12.63 4.42 -23.70
C THR A 186 -11.89 5.76 -23.82
N ILE A 187 -10.78 5.94 -23.08
CA ILE A 187 -10.01 7.20 -23.15
C ILE A 187 -9.39 7.46 -24.54
N LEU A 188 -9.21 6.40 -25.34
CA LEU A 188 -8.56 6.48 -26.65
C LEU A 188 -9.44 7.15 -27.72
N ASP A 189 -10.74 7.24 -27.46
CA ASP A 189 -11.67 8.03 -28.29
C ASP A 189 -11.42 9.54 -28.12
N TYR A 190 -10.71 9.95 -27.06
CA TYR A 190 -10.44 11.33 -26.70
C TYR A 190 -8.97 11.73 -26.88
N THR A 191 -8.03 10.82 -26.59
CA THR A 191 -6.59 11.09 -26.74
C THR A 191 -5.76 9.81 -26.76
N LYS A 192 -4.60 9.88 -27.42
CA LYS A 192 -3.59 8.82 -27.44
C LYS A 192 -2.49 9.00 -26.38
N SER A 193 -2.59 10.07 -25.60
CA SER A 193 -1.63 10.44 -24.56
C SER A 193 -2.28 10.29 -23.19
N VAL A 194 -1.91 9.23 -22.48
CA VAL A 194 -2.63 8.73 -21.31
C VAL A 194 -1.69 8.61 -20.10
N LEU A 195 -2.15 9.16 -18.99
CA LEU A 195 -1.58 8.98 -17.65
C LEU A 195 -2.52 8.08 -16.84
N THR A 196 -2.03 6.89 -16.50
CA THR A 196 -2.79 5.93 -15.70
C THR A 196 -2.48 6.09 -14.21
N CYS A 197 -3.51 6.20 -13.38
CA CYS A 197 -3.40 6.50 -11.95
C CYS A 197 -3.81 5.34 -11.03
N ASP A 198 -4.14 4.19 -11.62
CA ASP A 198 -4.33 2.96 -10.89
C ASP A 198 -3.02 2.50 -10.24
N ILE A 199 -3.14 1.89 -9.08
CA ILE A 199 -2.04 1.44 -8.23
C ILE A 199 -1.72 0.01 -8.64
N HIS A 200 -2.57 -0.97 -8.34
CA HIS A 200 -2.24 -2.40 -8.46
C HIS A 200 -2.48 -2.93 -9.87
N SER A 201 -3.45 -2.40 -10.61
CA SER A 201 -3.73 -2.79 -11.99
C SER A 201 -2.85 -2.10 -13.05
N ARG A 202 -1.96 -1.19 -12.64
CA ARG A 202 -1.20 -0.28 -13.53
C ARG A 202 -0.58 -0.96 -14.75
N PHE A 203 0.09 -2.09 -14.54
CA PHE A 203 0.74 -2.82 -15.62
C PHE A 203 -0.25 -3.40 -16.64
N ARG A 204 -1.40 -3.88 -16.16
CA ARG A 204 -2.48 -4.35 -17.04
C ARG A 204 -3.07 -3.19 -17.83
N THR A 205 -3.32 -2.06 -17.17
CA THR A 205 -3.90 -0.87 -17.82
C THR A 205 -2.98 -0.32 -18.89
N LYS A 206 -1.69 -0.10 -18.59
CA LYS A 206 -0.70 0.33 -19.59
C LYS A 206 -0.64 -0.61 -20.78
N ARG A 207 -0.56 -1.92 -20.54
CA ARG A 207 -0.54 -2.93 -21.61
C ARG A 207 -1.77 -2.86 -22.51
N ILE A 208 -2.97 -2.69 -21.92
CA ILE A 208 -4.21 -2.56 -22.71
C ILE A 208 -4.15 -1.30 -23.58
N LEU A 209 -3.77 -0.15 -23.02
CA LEU A 209 -3.67 1.11 -23.76
C LEU A 209 -2.69 1.02 -24.92
N THR A 210 -1.46 0.55 -24.65
CA THR A 210 -0.42 0.38 -25.69
C THR A 210 -0.87 -0.54 -26.81
N ASN A 211 -1.49 -1.68 -26.48
CA ASN A 211 -1.97 -2.64 -27.48
C ASN A 211 -3.17 -2.13 -28.31
N ASN A 212 -3.82 -1.04 -27.90
CA ASN A 212 -4.99 -0.48 -28.58
C ASN A 212 -4.70 0.90 -29.20
N GLY A 213 -3.42 1.25 -29.38
CA GLY A 213 -3.02 2.41 -30.19
C GLY A 213 -2.75 3.71 -29.41
N ALA A 214 -2.59 3.63 -28.08
CA ALA A 214 -2.03 4.74 -27.32
C ALA A 214 -0.56 4.98 -27.72
N GLU A 215 -0.17 6.25 -27.87
CA GLU A 215 1.17 6.67 -28.31
C GLU A 215 2.07 7.02 -27.14
N LYS A 216 1.54 7.72 -26.13
CA LYS A 216 2.26 8.03 -24.88
C LYS A 216 1.49 7.44 -23.71
N VAL A 217 2.08 6.45 -23.06
CA VAL A 217 1.47 5.75 -21.92
C VAL A 217 2.41 5.82 -20.74
N TYR A 218 2.07 6.67 -19.79
CA TYR A 218 2.77 6.78 -18.51
C TYR A 218 1.80 6.41 -17.38
N GLY A 219 2.34 6.00 -16.25
CA GLY A 219 1.57 5.92 -15.01
C GLY A 219 2.13 6.86 -13.95
N LEU A 220 1.48 6.95 -12.80
CA LEU A 220 2.04 7.67 -11.64
C LEU A 220 3.43 7.13 -11.26
N ASP A 221 3.70 5.83 -11.49
CA ASP A 221 5.01 5.20 -11.35
C ASP A 221 6.09 5.73 -12.31
N ASN A 222 5.71 6.50 -13.33
CA ASN A 222 6.67 7.15 -14.22
C ASN A 222 6.85 8.64 -13.92
N ILE A 223 5.99 9.24 -13.09
CA ILE A 223 6.11 10.66 -12.72
C ILE A 223 6.97 10.76 -11.46
N LEU A 224 8.00 11.60 -11.50
CA LEU A 224 9.06 11.67 -10.49
C LEU A 224 9.74 10.31 -10.24
N SER A 225 9.99 9.56 -11.32
CA SER A 225 10.86 8.37 -11.28
C SER A 225 12.35 8.72 -11.22
N GLN A 226 12.68 10.01 -11.33
CA GLN A 226 14.00 10.60 -11.16
C GLN A 226 13.82 11.99 -10.56
N SER A 227 14.87 12.53 -9.93
CA SER A 227 14.82 13.87 -9.35
C SER A 227 14.61 14.94 -10.44
N ILE A 228 13.72 15.88 -10.16
CA ILE A 228 13.43 17.04 -11.01
C ILE A 228 13.79 18.28 -10.20
N ASN A 229 14.71 19.11 -10.71
CA ASN A 229 15.19 20.29 -9.99
C ASN A 229 15.74 20.02 -8.58
N GLY A 230 16.24 18.81 -8.31
CA GLY A 230 16.71 18.41 -6.99
C GLY A 230 15.60 17.94 -6.03
N SER A 231 14.39 17.71 -6.53
CA SER A 231 13.28 17.12 -5.77
C SER A 231 13.57 15.68 -5.34
N GLY A 232 12.77 15.20 -4.39
CA GLY A 232 12.60 13.78 -4.11
C GLY A 232 12.01 13.03 -5.30
N PHE A 233 12.25 11.73 -5.34
CA PHE A 233 11.83 10.83 -6.41
C PHE A 233 11.71 9.39 -5.87
N ASN A 234 11.07 8.52 -6.65
CA ASN A 234 11.07 7.08 -6.39
C ASN A 234 11.26 6.34 -7.71
N GLU A 235 12.36 5.59 -7.84
CA GLU A 235 12.75 4.96 -9.11
C GLU A 235 11.75 3.92 -9.60
N GLU A 236 11.09 3.23 -8.68
CA GLU A 236 10.17 2.13 -8.99
C GLU A 236 8.71 2.58 -9.01
N TYR A 237 8.35 3.50 -8.11
CA TYR A 237 6.96 3.83 -7.81
C TYR A 237 6.57 5.26 -8.15
N GLY A 238 7.52 6.14 -8.54
CA GLY A 238 7.22 7.52 -8.87
C GLY A 238 6.34 8.20 -7.81
N LEU A 239 5.16 8.69 -8.24
CA LEU A 239 4.14 9.28 -7.36
C LEU A 239 3.23 8.27 -6.63
N LEU A 240 3.26 6.98 -6.94
CA LEU A 240 2.49 5.98 -6.20
C LEU A 240 2.96 5.91 -4.75
N GLY A 241 2.01 5.81 -3.82
CA GLY A 241 2.28 5.84 -2.38
C GLY A 241 2.64 7.22 -1.84
N SER A 242 2.65 8.27 -2.67
CA SER A 242 2.84 9.64 -2.18
C SER A 242 1.64 10.13 -1.37
N ASN A 243 1.90 11.08 -0.47
CA ASN A 243 0.91 11.72 0.39
C ASN A 243 1.10 13.23 0.37
N LYS A 244 0.01 13.98 0.59
CA LYS A 244 0.06 15.42 0.83
C LYS A 244 1.00 15.73 2.01
N ALA A 245 2.01 16.56 1.77
CA ALA A 245 2.93 17.02 2.80
C ALA A 245 2.59 18.45 3.26
N THR A 246 2.37 19.34 2.29
CA THR A 246 1.87 20.70 2.50
C THR A 246 0.78 21.00 1.47
N GLU A 247 0.26 22.23 1.42
CA GLU A 247 -0.68 22.61 0.37
C GLU A 247 -0.07 22.46 -1.03
N ASP A 248 1.23 22.73 -1.22
CA ASP A 248 1.87 22.75 -2.54
C ASP A 248 2.97 21.69 -2.73
N SER A 249 3.01 20.68 -1.84
CA SER A 249 3.99 19.59 -1.94
C SER A 249 3.44 18.23 -1.52
N VAL A 250 4.10 17.19 -2.03
CA VAL A 250 3.89 15.79 -1.67
C VAL A 250 5.14 15.23 -0.99
N LYS A 251 4.94 14.27 -0.10
CA LYS A 251 5.97 13.35 0.38
C LYS A 251 5.83 12.06 -0.42
N LEU A 252 6.88 11.66 -1.12
CA LEU A 252 6.88 10.44 -1.93
C LEU A 252 7.11 9.21 -1.05
N PHE A 253 6.73 8.05 -1.57
CA PHE A 253 7.06 6.75 -0.98
C PHE A 253 8.59 6.59 -0.88
N PRO A 254 9.14 5.96 0.17
CA PRO A 254 10.58 5.96 0.40
C PRO A 254 11.32 5.21 -0.71
N ASN A 255 12.47 5.75 -1.09
CA ASN A 255 13.28 5.23 -2.19
C ASN A 255 14.45 4.40 -1.64
N ASN A 256 14.92 3.37 -2.35
CA ASN A 256 16.10 2.58 -1.98
C ASN A 256 16.14 2.15 -0.49
N CYS A 257 15.12 1.42 -0.03
CA CYS A 257 14.97 1.07 1.38
C CYS A 257 15.84 -0.10 1.85
N GLN A 258 16.40 -0.91 0.95
CA GLN A 258 17.12 -2.15 1.32
C GLN A 258 18.35 -1.90 2.22
N PRO A 259 19.24 -0.92 1.94
CA PRO A 259 20.37 -0.64 2.82
C PRO A 259 19.96 -0.27 4.26
N ILE A 260 18.78 0.34 4.42
CA ILE A 260 18.27 0.78 5.72
C ILE A 260 17.90 -0.43 6.59
N VAL A 261 17.15 -1.39 6.04
CA VAL A 261 16.73 -2.58 6.80
C VAL A 261 17.93 -3.48 7.14
N ASP A 262 18.87 -3.62 6.22
CA ASP A 262 20.11 -4.37 6.42
C ASP A 262 21.00 -3.69 7.49
N GLY A 263 21.13 -2.36 7.44
CA GLY A 263 21.88 -1.58 8.41
C GLY A 263 21.32 -1.65 9.83
N ILE A 264 19.99 -1.62 9.97
CA ILE A 264 19.31 -1.80 11.27
C ILE A 264 19.53 -3.20 11.82
N GLN A 265 19.36 -4.24 10.99
CA GLN A 265 19.61 -5.62 11.39
C GLN A 265 21.06 -5.79 11.86
N ALA A 266 22.04 -5.26 11.12
CA ALA A 266 23.45 -5.34 11.46
C ALA A 266 23.76 -4.66 12.81
N LYS A 267 23.24 -3.45 13.04
CA LYS A 267 23.43 -2.70 14.30
C LYS A 267 22.77 -3.41 15.48
N LEU A 268 21.55 -3.92 15.32
CA LEU A 268 20.90 -4.70 16.38
C LEU A 268 21.67 -5.99 16.66
N LYS A 269 22.20 -6.66 15.64
CA LYS A 269 23.05 -7.86 15.81
C LYS A 269 24.33 -7.55 16.56
N GLU A 270 24.99 -6.45 16.25
CA GLU A 270 26.21 -6.00 16.91
C GLU A 270 25.99 -5.75 18.41
N VAL A 271 24.91 -5.03 18.76
CA VAL A 271 24.64 -4.63 20.15
C VAL A 271 24.02 -5.77 20.98
N THR A 272 23.17 -6.60 20.38
CA THR A 272 22.40 -7.63 21.11
C THR A 272 22.93 -9.05 20.95
N GLY A 273 23.74 -9.30 19.92
CA GLY A 273 24.13 -10.66 19.50
C GLY A 273 23.00 -11.43 18.80
N LYS A 274 21.81 -10.84 18.61
CA LYS A 274 20.62 -11.49 18.04
C LYS A 274 20.34 -11.06 16.61
N THR A 275 19.98 -12.01 15.75
CA THR A 275 19.57 -11.72 14.38
C THR A 275 18.06 -11.49 14.36
N VAL A 276 17.65 -10.23 14.40
CA VAL A 276 16.25 -9.83 14.22
C VAL A 276 15.97 -9.56 12.74
N GLU A 277 14.75 -9.84 12.29
CA GLU A 277 14.30 -9.46 10.97
C GLU A 277 13.81 -8.01 10.95
N VAL A 278 14.00 -7.30 9.84
CA VAL A 278 13.64 -5.89 9.72
C VAL A 278 12.86 -5.67 8.42
N MET A 279 11.80 -4.86 8.46
CA MET A 279 11.10 -4.43 7.24
C MET A 279 10.61 -2.99 7.33
N VAL A 280 10.54 -2.35 6.17
CA VAL A 280 9.72 -1.15 5.98
C VAL A 280 8.32 -1.61 5.55
N TYR A 281 7.27 -1.04 6.14
CA TYR A 281 5.88 -1.36 5.78
C TYR A 281 5.10 -0.10 5.37
N GLY A 282 4.35 -0.19 4.28
CA GLY A 282 3.34 0.78 3.86
C GLY A 282 1.96 0.40 4.41
N ASP A 283 0.90 0.81 3.73
CA ASP A 283 -0.47 0.49 4.16
C ASP A 283 -0.76 -1.03 4.20
N GLY A 284 -1.64 -1.45 5.12
CA GLY A 284 -2.02 -2.85 5.32
C GLY A 284 -3.03 -3.38 4.31
N ALA A 285 -2.87 -4.62 3.85
CA ALA A 285 -3.77 -5.24 2.87
C ALA A 285 -5.10 -5.75 3.48
N PHE A 286 -5.85 -4.89 4.18
CA PHE A 286 -7.18 -5.20 4.72
C PHE A 286 -8.28 -4.38 4.05
N LYS A 287 -9.48 -4.97 3.96
CA LYS A 287 -10.68 -4.31 3.45
C LYS A 287 -11.62 -4.01 4.61
N ASP A 288 -11.93 -2.74 4.82
CA ASP A 288 -12.93 -2.34 5.80
C ASP A 288 -14.31 -2.91 5.39
N PRO A 289 -14.99 -3.69 6.26
CA PRO A 289 -16.29 -4.25 5.93
C PRO A 289 -17.42 -3.22 5.88
N VAL A 290 -17.26 -2.02 6.46
CA VAL A 290 -18.31 -1.00 6.48
C VAL A 290 -18.27 -0.18 5.18
N GLY A 291 -17.15 0.47 4.91
CA GLY A 291 -16.90 1.28 3.74
C GLY A 291 -16.58 0.50 2.48
N LYS A 292 -16.24 -0.79 2.60
CA LYS A 292 -15.76 -1.63 1.50
C LYS A 292 -14.52 -1.04 0.80
N ILE A 293 -13.73 -0.26 1.53
CA ILE A 293 -12.47 0.33 1.07
C ILE A 293 -11.32 -0.57 1.52
N TRP A 294 -10.39 -0.84 0.61
CA TRP A 294 -9.09 -1.42 0.92
C TRP A 294 -8.18 -0.33 1.47
N GLU A 295 -7.58 -0.56 2.63
CA GLU A 295 -6.49 0.27 3.15
C GLU A 295 -5.17 -0.09 2.44
N LEU A 296 -5.17 -0.31 1.12
CA LEU A 296 -3.98 -0.64 0.34
C LEU A 296 -3.80 0.39 -0.77
N ALA A 297 -3.57 1.65 -0.37
CA ALA A 297 -3.36 2.77 -1.28
C ALA A 297 -1.88 2.97 -1.66
N ASP A 298 -0.97 2.27 -0.98
CA ASP A 298 0.45 2.15 -1.37
C ASP A 298 0.67 1.10 -2.47
N PRO A 299 1.73 1.23 -3.28
CA PRO A 299 1.98 0.33 -4.41
C PRO A 299 2.43 -1.08 -4.01
N VAL A 300 2.94 -1.24 -2.79
CA VAL A 300 3.36 -2.50 -2.17
C VAL A 300 3.22 -2.39 -0.64
N VAL A 301 2.98 -3.52 0.03
CA VAL A 301 2.94 -3.55 1.51
C VAL A 301 4.34 -3.34 2.10
N SER A 302 5.40 -3.80 1.45
CA SER A 302 6.77 -3.66 1.95
C SER A 302 7.75 -3.36 0.82
N PRO A 303 8.36 -2.15 0.79
CA PRO A 303 9.38 -1.82 -0.20
C PRO A 303 10.77 -2.43 0.09
N ALA A 304 11.02 -2.87 1.33
CA ALA A 304 12.27 -3.55 1.68
C ALA A 304 12.11 -4.36 2.96
N TYR A 305 12.81 -5.49 3.01
CA TYR A 305 12.81 -6.41 4.14
C TYR A 305 14.08 -7.26 4.15
N THR A 306 14.44 -7.79 5.32
CA THR A 306 15.57 -8.72 5.47
C THR A 306 15.19 -10.12 4.98
N GLN A 307 16.20 -10.89 4.53
CA GLN A 307 16.00 -12.18 3.86
C GLN A 307 15.13 -13.18 4.64
N GLY A 308 15.15 -13.15 5.97
CA GLY A 308 14.37 -14.09 6.77
C GLY A 308 12.85 -13.86 6.74
N LEU A 309 12.38 -12.80 6.09
CA LEU A 309 10.97 -12.52 5.81
C LEU A 309 10.55 -12.90 4.38
N ASP A 310 11.45 -13.47 3.58
CA ASP A 310 11.10 -13.95 2.24
C ASP A 310 10.24 -15.23 2.30
N GLY A 311 9.36 -15.39 1.31
CA GLY A 311 8.47 -16.54 1.20
C GLY A 311 7.11 -16.40 1.89
N THR A 312 6.51 -17.54 2.24
CA THR A 312 5.14 -17.67 2.76
C THR A 312 5.14 -18.51 4.04
N PRO A 313 4.19 -18.32 4.97
CA PRO A 313 4.06 -19.19 6.13
C PRO A 313 3.93 -20.65 5.72
N ASN A 314 4.74 -21.51 6.31
CA ASN A 314 4.60 -22.95 6.21
C ASN A 314 4.09 -23.50 7.54
N GLU A 315 2.77 -23.42 7.77
CA GLU A 315 2.11 -23.87 9.00
C GLU A 315 1.23 -25.11 8.75
N VAL A 316 1.11 -25.96 9.78
CA VAL A 316 0.21 -27.12 9.75
C VAL A 316 -1.08 -26.81 10.49
N LYS A 317 -2.20 -27.33 9.99
CA LYS A 317 -3.48 -27.17 10.67
C LYS A 317 -3.58 -28.13 11.84
N LEU A 318 -3.27 -27.65 13.05
CA LEU A 318 -3.34 -28.43 14.29
C LEU A 318 -4.70 -29.14 14.45
N LYS A 319 -5.79 -28.44 14.17
CA LYS A 319 -7.14 -29.00 14.21
C LYS A 319 -7.32 -30.15 13.21
N TYR A 320 -6.79 -30.01 11.99
CA TYR A 320 -6.86 -31.08 11.00
C TYR A 320 -6.09 -32.32 11.47
N LEU A 321 -4.88 -32.14 11.98
CA LEU A 321 -4.08 -33.23 12.53
C LEU A 321 -4.78 -33.94 13.70
N ALA A 322 -5.39 -33.16 14.61
CA ALA A 322 -6.13 -33.71 15.75
C ALA A 322 -7.41 -34.44 15.35
N ASP A 323 -8.18 -33.88 14.41
CA ASP A 323 -9.50 -34.40 14.02
C ASP A 323 -9.41 -35.55 13.00
N ASN A 324 -8.28 -35.69 12.27
CA ASN A 324 -8.09 -36.69 11.23
C ASN A 324 -6.94 -37.65 11.57
N ASN A 325 -5.68 -37.22 11.39
CA ASN A 325 -4.48 -38.06 11.46
C ASN A 325 -4.31 -38.72 12.85
N PHE A 326 -4.65 -37.99 13.91
CA PHE A 326 -4.50 -38.42 15.31
C PHE A 326 -5.85 -38.47 16.05
N SER A 327 -6.95 -38.64 15.32
CA SER A 327 -8.33 -38.67 15.86
C SER A 327 -8.56 -39.73 16.93
N HIS A 328 -7.71 -40.75 17.00
CA HIS A 328 -7.72 -41.84 17.98
C HIS A 328 -6.92 -41.54 19.26
N LEU A 329 -6.08 -40.50 19.27
CA LEU A 329 -5.24 -40.12 20.42
C LEU A 329 -5.90 -39.02 21.26
N ARG A 330 -5.61 -38.98 22.56
CA ARG A 330 -6.10 -37.95 23.49
C ARG A 330 -5.01 -37.57 24.49
N GLY A 331 -5.20 -36.44 25.18
CA GLY A 331 -4.30 -36.02 26.26
C GLY A 331 -2.85 -35.85 25.80
N GLU A 332 -1.91 -36.36 26.59
CA GLU A 332 -0.47 -36.24 26.30
C GLU A 332 -0.04 -37.00 25.05
N ASP A 333 -0.66 -38.14 24.73
CA ASP A 333 -0.32 -38.93 23.54
C ASP A 333 -0.62 -38.16 22.25
N LEU A 334 -1.77 -37.47 22.20
CA LEU A 334 -2.12 -36.59 21.08
C LEU A 334 -1.14 -35.43 20.94
N LYS A 335 -0.78 -34.82 22.06
CA LYS A 335 0.15 -33.70 22.10
C LYS A 335 1.56 -34.12 21.63
N GLN A 336 2.02 -35.30 22.03
CA GLN A 336 3.29 -35.85 21.58
C GLN A 336 3.26 -36.12 20.07
N ALA A 337 2.23 -36.79 19.56
CA ALA A 337 2.10 -37.10 18.14
C ALA A 337 2.05 -35.84 17.26
N ILE A 338 1.30 -34.82 17.66
CA ILE A 338 1.27 -33.52 16.98
C ILE A 338 2.64 -32.84 17.01
N SER A 339 3.34 -32.89 18.15
CA SER A 339 4.66 -32.27 18.29
C SER A 339 5.70 -32.94 17.40
N GLU A 340 5.71 -34.28 17.36
CA GLU A 340 6.57 -35.07 16.47
C GLU A 340 6.26 -34.79 15.00
N PHE A 341 4.98 -34.64 14.62
CA PHE A 341 4.61 -34.28 13.25
C PHE A 341 5.15 -32.90 12.86
N ILE A 342 5.01 -31.90 13.74
CA ILE A 342 5.48 -30.53 13.47
C ILE A 342 7.00 -30.47 13.28
N GLN A 343 7.74 -31.26 14.04
CA GLN A 343 9.20 -31.29 13.96
C GLN A 343 9.72 -31.99 12.69
N ASN A 344 8.95 -32.93 12.14
CA ASN A 344 9.37 -33.77 11.00
C ASN A 344 8.68 -33.39 9.67
N LYS A 345 7.88 -32.32 9.64
CA LYS A 345 7.17 -31.89 8.44
C LYS A 345 8.12 -31.35 7.36
N ASP A 346 7.71 -31.45 6.10
CA ASP A 346 8.46 -30.90 4.97
C ASP A 346 8.52 -29.37 4.98
N GLU A 347 9.59 -28.82 4.39
CA GLU A 347 9.82 -27.37 4.24
C GLU A 347 8.83 -26.70 3.28
N ASP A 348 8.16 -27.47 2.41
CA ASP A 348 7.08 -27.02 1.54
C ASP A 348 5.87 -27.96 1.69
N LEU A 349 4.78 -27.43 2.26
CA LEU A 349 3.51 -28.16 2.42
C LEU A 349 2.46 -27.78 1.38
N VAL A 350 2.80 -26.97 0.37
CA VAL A 350 1.81 -26.51 -0.63
C VAL A 350 1.16 -27.70 -1.31
N GLY A 351 -0.17 -27.81 -1.19
CA GLY A 351 -0.97 -28.87 -1.81
C GLY A 351 -1.11 -30.16 -0.99
N SER A 352 -0.48 -30.26 0.19
CA SER A 352 -0.75 -31.37 1.12
C SER A 352 -2.16 -31.28 1.72
N MET A 353 -2.75 -32.42 2.11
CA MET A 353 -4.06 -32.41 2.77
C MET A 353 -4.01 -31.66 4.11
N GLU A 354 -2.86 -31.69 4.77
CA GLU A 354 -2.57 -31.05 6.04
C GLU A 354 -2.46 -29.51 5.93
N SER A 355 -2.23 -28.98 4.72
CA SER A 355 -2.22 -27.54 4.41
C SER A 355 -3.48 -27.04 3.70
N GLN A 356 -4.42 -27.93 3.33
CA GLN A 356 -5.62 -27.56 2.56
C GLN A 356 -6.40 -26.41 3.20
N GLY A 357 -6.56 -25.31 2.45
CA GLY A 357 -7.30 -24.12 2.85
C GLY A 357 -6.46 -23.06 3.57
N THR A 358 -5.13 -23.08 3.47
CA THR A 358 -4.32 -21.88 3.63
C THR A 358 -4.12 -21.25 2.24
N THR A 359 -4.41 -19.95 2.10
CA THR A 359 -3.97 -19.22 0.91
C THR A 359 -2.52 -18.81 1.16
N PRO A 360 -1.56 -19.20 0.30
CA PRO A 360 -0.16 -18.83 0.51
C PRO A 360 -0.04 -17.32 0.32
N ARG A 361 0.04 -16.60 1.44
CA ARG A 361 0.25 -15.16 1.50
C ARG A 361 1.71 -14.90 1.80
N ARG A 362 2.29 -13.85 1.22
CA ARG A 362 3.66 -13.46 1.55
C ARG A 362 3.74 -13.07 3.02
N LEU A 363 4.84 -13.44 3.66
CA LEU A 363 5.09 -13.08 5.05
C LEU A 363 5.04 -11.56 5.24
N THR A 364 5.64 -10.81 4.31
CA THR A 364 5.67 -9.34 4.33
C THR A 364 4.28 -8.72 4.25
N ASP A 365 3.35 -9.29 3.47
CA ASP A 365 1.97 -8.79 3.39
C ASP A 365 1.23 -9.00 4.72
N LEU A 366 1.42 -10.16 5.35
CA LEU A 366 0.81 -10.49 6.64
C LEU A 366 1.37 -9.65 7.79
N ILE A 367 2.70 -9.57 7.87
CA ILE A 367 3.41 -8.84 8.93
C ILE A 367 3.22 -7.34 8.75
N GLY A 368 3.30 -6.82 7.53
CA GLY A 368 3.04 -5.41 7.24
C GLY A 368 1.61 -5.01 7.62
N SER A 369 0.61 -5.83 7.29
CA SER A 369 -0.78 -5.59 7.71
C SER A 369 -0.96 -5.64 9.23
N LEU A 370 -0.28 -6.57 9.92
CA LEU A 370 -0.28 -6.64 11.38
C LEU A 370 0.33 -5.38 12.01
N SER A 371 1.43 -4.90 11.43
CA SER A 371 2.11 -3.69 11.88
C SER A 371 1.28 -2.44 11.65
N ASP A 372 0.63 -2.31 10.48
CA ASP A 372 -0.26 -1.19 10.16
C ASP A 372 -1.48 -1.13 11.09
N LEU A 373 -2.11 -2.28 11.37
CA LEU A 373 -3.19 -2.35 12.36
C LEU A 373 -2.71 -1.96 13.78
N THR A 374 -1.45 -2.25 14.11
CA THR A 374 -0.86 -1.94 15.42
C THR A 374 -0.56 -0.45 15.56
N SER A 375 0.09 0.15 14.56
CA SER A 375 0.41 1.58 14.56
C SER A 375 -0.85 2.43 14.40
N GLY A 376 -1.79 1.97 13.58
CA GLY A 376 -3.06 2.61 13.26
C GLY A 376 -2.90 3.81 12.34
N SER A 377 -4.03 4.28 11.80
CA SER A 377 -4.10 5.34 10.78
C SER A 377 -3.78 6.76 11.25
N GLY A 378 -3.43 6.95 12.53
CA GLY A 378 -3.21 8.27 13.13
C GLY A 378 -1.84 8.38 13.80
N ASP A 379 -1.42 9.60 14.10
CA ASP A 379 -0.14 9.88 14.76
C ASP A 379 -0.18 9.52 16.26
N LYS A 380 -0.25 8.22 16.56
CA LYS A 380 -0.16 7.67 17.93
C LYS A 380 1.26 7.73 18.49
N GLY A 381 2.21 8.28 17.72
CA GLY A 381 3.63 8.31 18.05
C GLY A 381 4.29 6.93 18.03
N THR A 382 3.66 5.91 17.42
CA THR A 382 4.19 4.54 17.34
C THR A 382 4.56 4.12 15.91
N PRO A 383 5.54 4.79 15.26
CA PRO A 383 5.87 4.53 13.86
C PRO A 383 6.67 3.23 13.64
N MET A 384 7.06 2.56 14.72
CA MET A 384 7.83 1.31 14.71
C MET A 384 7.04 0.24 15.47
N VAL A 385 7.12 -1.01 15.03
CA VAL A 385 6.47 -2.15 15.69
C VAL A 385 7.51 -3.23 15.96
N TYR A 386 7.47 -3.80 17.16
CA TYR A 386 8.27 -4.94 17.56
C TYR A 386 7.37 -6.16 17.72
N ILE A 387 7.69 -7.24 16.99
CA ILE A 387 6.91 -8.48 16.97
C ILE A 387 7.81 -9.60 17.48
N GLN A 388 7.37 -10.26 18.55
CA GLN A 388 8.11 -11.32 19.22
C GLN A 388 7.40 -12.66 19.06
N GLY A 389 8.16 -13.70 18.70
CA GLY A 389 7.64 -15.06 18.55
C GLY A 389 6.63 -15.24 17.41
N TYR A 390 6.82 -14.51 16.30
CA TYR A 390 5.98 -14.68 15.10
C TYR A 390 6.19 -16.06 14.45
N PHE A 391 7.42 -16.55 14.44
CA PHE A 391 7.80 -17.84 13.83
C PHE A 391 7.81 -19.02 14.80
N ASP A 392 7.34 -18.81 16.03
CA ASP A 392 7.22 -19.91 16.99
C ASP A 392 6.10 -20.86 16.57
N ASN A 393 6.28 -22.14 16.87
CA ASN A 393 5.28 -23.16 16.59
C ASN A 393 4.76 -23.76 17.90
N TYR A 394 3.76 -24.64 17.80
CA TYR A 394 3.13 -25.27 18.96
C TYR A 394 4.10 -26.03 19.90
N THR A 395 5.29 -26.40 19.41
CA THR A 395 6.29 -27.14 20.18
C THR A 395 7.26 -26.25 20.96
N LYS A 396 7.23 -24.93 20.76
CA LYS A 396 8.11 -23.94 21.41
C LYS A 396 7.44 -23.17 22.54
#